data_AF-G3XRD2-F1
#
_entry.id   AF-G3XRD2-F1
#
_cell.length_a   1.000
_cell.length_b   1.000
_cell.length_c   1.000
_cell.angle_alpha   90.00
_cell.angle_beta   90.00
_cell.angle_gamma   90.00
#
_symmetry.space_group_name_H-M   'P 1'
#
loop_
_entity.id
_entity.type
_entity.pdbx_description
1 polymer ?
#
loop_
_entity_poly.entity_id
_entity_poly.type
_entity_poly.pdbx_seq_one_letter_code
_entity_poly.pdbx_strand_id
1 'polypeptide(L)'
;MEYITRGVCGQEGCRERRYYLDNGLWFCRRGHQQEGRQVEEDPEDFNTQGRTSRVKKAAAEKSQKIYQLILWKQCHALVHHRGFPSQFEPVVRDLWALRLETYAEKINDPSEQDEEPEFFSSQVTSGLDGAEDIKFRGRQATWPRLIDSIALCYLGALLMRLPVGVGDFYR
;
A
#
# COMPACT_ATOMS: atom_id res chain seq x y z
N MET A 1 -32.58 19.52 -18.67
CA MET A 1 -32.49 18.10 -18.29
C MET A 1 -31.12 17.85 -17.70
N GLU A 2 -31.08 17.48 -16.42
CA GLU A 2 -29.85 17.12 -15.74
C GLU A 2 -29.46 15.69 -16.12
N TYR A 3 -28.19 15.48 -16.46
CA TYR A 3 -27.70 14.18 -16.91
C TYR A 3 -26.64 13.66 -15.96
N ILE A 4 -26.75 12.41 -15.55
CA ILE A 4 -25.80 11.71 -14.70
C ILE A 4 -25.12 10.61 -15.50
N THR A 5 -23.82 10.44 -15.27
CA THR A 5 -23.01 9.43 -15.97
C THR A 5 -23.04 8.12 -15.19
N ARG A 6 -23.52 7.04 -15.81
CA ARG A 6 -23.63 5.70 -15.21
C ARG A 6 -22.93 4.64 -16.10
N GLY A 7 -23.25 3.36 -15.87
CA GLY A 7 -22.86 2.24 -16.73
C GLY A 7 -23.39 2.36 -18.16
N VAL A 8 -23.16 1.34 -18.99
CA VAL A 8 -23.73 1.30 -20.34
C VAL A 8 -25.20 0.87 -20.29
N CYS A 9 -26.02 1.42 -21.21
CA CYS A 9 -27.46 1.18 -21.33
C CYS A 9 -27.91 -0.29 -21.35
N GLY A 10 -27.07 -1.21 -21.83
CA GLY A 10 -27.36 -2.64 -21.81
C GLY A 10 -28.37 -3.12 -22.87
N GLN A 11 -29.19 -2.23 -23.44
CA GLN A 11 -30.06 -2.53 -24.59
C GLN A 11 -29.25 -2.84 -25.86
N GLU A 12 -29.74 -3.73 -26.71
CA GLU A 12 -29.06 -4.10 -27.96
C GLU A 12 -28.72 -2.85 -28.80
N GLY A 13 -27.44 -2.70 -29.12
CA GLY A 13 -26.93 -1.57 -29.90
C GLY A 13 -26.82 -0.22 -29.16
N CYS A 14 -27.18 -0.13 -27.88
CA CYS A 14 -27.08 1.12 -27.11
C CYS A 14 -25.90 1.14 -26.12
N ARG A 15 -24.91 2.00 -26.40
CA ARG A 15 -23.73 2.25 -25.54
C ARG A 15 -23.74 3.62 -24.87
N GLU A 16 -24.89 4.27 -24.77
CA GLU A 16 -25.02 5.56 -24.09
C GLU A 16 -24.77 5.39 -22.58
N ARG A 17 -24.05 6.35 -22.00
CA ARG A 17 -23.68 6.36 -20.57
C ARG A 17 -24.30 7.51 -19.79
N ARG A 18 -24.98 8.42 -20.50
CA ARG A 18 -25.69 9.56 -19.91
C ARG A 18 -27.14 9.20 -19.71
N TYR A 19 -27.63 9.42 -18.50
CA TYR A 19 -29.00 9.14 -18.12
C TYR A 19 -29.65 10.37 -17.51
N TYR A 20 -30.96 10.48 -17.69
CA TYR A 20 -31.81 11.44 -17.01
C TYR A 20 -32.87 10.69 -16.21
N LEU A 21 -33.33 11.31 -15.13
CA LEU A 21 -34.42 10.80 -14.32
C LEU A 21 -35.73 11.43 -14.83
N ASP A 22 -36.75 10.61 -15.03
CA ASP A 22 -38.10 11.07 -15.34
C ASP A 22 -39.10 10.19 -14.58
N ASN A 23 -39.96 10.80 -13.76
CA ASN A 23 -40.95 10.11 -12.92
C ASN A 23 -40.39 8.96 -12.05
N GLY A 24 -39.17 9.13 -11.50
CA GLY A 24 -38.52 8.12 -10.66
C GLY A 24 -37.89 6.94 -11.43
N LEU A 25 -37.95 6.97 -12.76
CA LEU A 25 -37.35 5.98 -13.67
C LEU A 25 -36.12 6.59 -14.37
N TRP A 26 -35.13 5.74 -14.61
CA TRP A 26 -33.91 6.14 -15.31
C TRP A 26 -34.01 5.87 -16.80
N PHE A 27 -33.74 6.89 -17.60
CA PHE A 27 -33.69 6.80 -19.05
C PHE A 27 -32.31 7.18 -19.56
N CYS A 28 -31.74 6.39 -20.47
CA CYS A 28 -30.54 6.83 -21.17
C CYS A 28 -30.89 8.02 -22.09
N ARG A 29 -29.91 8.80 -22.54
CA ARG A 29 -30.14 9.93 -23.47
C ARG A 29 -30.89 9.54 -24.75
N ARG A 30 -30.84 8.27 -25.15
CA ARG A 30 -31.57 7.73 -26.31
C ARG A 30 -33.00 7.29 -25.99
N GLY A 31 -33.46 7.46 -24.76
CA GLY A 31 -34.84 7.16 -24.33
C GLY A 31 -35.06 5.72 -23.86
N HIS A 32 -34.03 4.91 -23.68
CA HIS A 32 -34.19 3.56 -23.16
C HIS A 32 -34.29 3.55 -21.63
N GLN A 33 -35.28 2.84 -21.12
CA GLN A 33 -35.51 2.68 -19.69
C GLN A 33 -34.54 1.66 -19.10
N GLN A 34 -33.89 2.01 -18.00
CA GLN A 34 -33.09 1.08 -17.19
C GLN A 34 -33.94 0.53 -16.04
N GLU A 35 -33.76 -0.76 -15.72
CA GLU A 35 -34.38 -1.39 -14.56
C GLU A 35 -33.81 -0.78 -13.26
N GLY A 36 -34.70 -0.31 -12.38
CA GLY A 36 -34.37 0.31 -11.10
C GLY A 36 -35.09 1.65 -10.88
N ARG A 37 -35.87 1.73 -9.80
CA ARG A 37 -36.46 2.97 -9.32
C ARG A 37 -35.47 3.69 -8.41
N GLN A 38 -35.33 5.02 -8.51
CA GLN A 38 -34.66 5.75 -7.44
C GLN A 38 -35.50 5.62 -6.17
N VAL A 39 -34.94 4.99 -5.14
CA VAL A 39 -35.52 5.05 -3.80
C VAL A 39 -35.35 6.50 -3.36
N GLU A 40 -36.46 7.22 -3.24
CA GLU A 40 -36.45 8.51 -2.55
C GLU A 40 -36.00 8.25 -1.12
N GLU A 41 -34.96 8.95 -0.68
CA GLU A 41 -34.65 9.02 0.74
C GLU A 41 -35.72 9.90 1.39
N ASP A 42 -36.37 9.36 2.41
CA ASP A 42 -37.35 10.08 3.21
C ASP A 42 -36.67 11.30 3.85
N PRO A 43 -37.17 12.53 3.64
CA PRO A 43 -36.56 13.73 4.22
C PRO A 43 -36.47 13.70 5.75
N GLU A 44 -37.27 12.87 6.42
CA GLU A 44 -37.21 12.68 7.88
C GLU A 44 -35.99 11.85 8.35
N ASP A 45 -35.33 11.13 7.44
CA ASP A 45 -34.18 10.24 7.74
C ASP A 45 -32.81 10.95 7.55
N PHE A 46 -32.82 12.25 7.24
CA PHE A 46 -31.60 13.03 6.97
C PHE A 46 -30.67 13.17 8.20
N ASN A 47 -31.15 12.84 9.40
CA ASN A 47 -30.41 12.99 10.66
C ASN A 47 -30.12 11.65 11.38
N THR A 48 -30.53 10.51 10.83
CA THR A 48 -30.30 9.16 11.39
C THR A 48 -29.12 8.45 10.72
N GLN A 49 -28.70 8.89 9.52
CA GLN A 49 -27.54 8.36 8.83
C GLN A 49 -26.24 8.83 9.51
N GLY A 50 -25.74 8.05 10.47
CA GLY A 50 -24.43 8.27 11.07
C GLY A 50 -23.32 8.36 10.01
N ARG A 51 -22.23 9.08 10.32
CA ARG A 51 -21.09 9.33 9.40
C ARG A 51 -20.61 8.04 8.75
N THR A 52 -20.92 7.82 7.48
CA THR A 52 -20.43 6.68 6.71
C THR A 52 -18.99 6.96 6.27
N SER A 53 -18.02 6.36 6.96
CA SER A 53 -16.64 6.36 6.51
C SER A 53 -16.46 5.31 5.42
N ARG A 54 -16.14 5.75 4.20
CA ARG A 54 -15.74 4.82 3.14
C ARG A 54 -14.37 4.25 3.50
N VAL A 55 -14.33 2.99 3.92
CA VAL A 55 -13.07 2.26 4.13
C VAL A 55 -12.32 2.23 2.80
N LYS A 56 -11.25 3.04 2.70
CA LYS A 56 -10.33 2.96 1.56
C LYS A 56 -9.66 1.60 1.65
N LYS A 57 -9.92 0.74 0.65
CA LYS A 57 -9.27 -0.57 0.54
C LYS A 57 -7.74 -0.36 0.59
N ALA A 58 -7.09 -0.99 1.58
CA ALA A 58 -5.71 -0.71 1.94
C ALA A 58 -4.77 -0.92 0.74
N ALA A 59 -4.17 0.17 0.24
CA ALA A 59 -3.13 0.10 -0.80
C ALA A 59 -1.91 -0.73 -0.34
N ALA A 60 -1.74 -0.86 0.98
CA ALA A 60 -0.69 -1.62 1.66
C ALA A 60 -0.60 -3.10 1.24
N GLU A 61 -1.73 -3.79 1.05
CA GLU A 61 -1.72 -5.21 0.67
C GLU A 61 -1.16 -5.45 -0.74
N LYS A 62 -1.33 -4.47 -1.65
CA LYS A 62 -0.78 -4.55 -3.01
C LYS A 62 0.72 -4.29 -3.02
N SER A 63 1.22 -3.36 -2.21
CA SER A 63 2.65 -3.05 -2.14
C SER A 63 3.50 -4.21 -1.63
N GLN A 64 2.98 -5.02 -0.69
CA GLN A 64 3.69 -6.19 -0.17
C GLN A 64 4.02 -7.22 -1.27
N LYS A 65 3.02 -7.54 -2.11
CA LYS A 65 3.19 -8.52 -3.20
C LYS A 65 4.18 -8.04 -4.26
N ILE A 66 4.19 -6.73 -4.54
CA ILE A 66 5.13 -6.12 -5.48
C ILE A 66 6.56 -6.19 -4.92
N TYR A 67 6.75 -5.87 -3.64
CA TYR A 67 8.06 -5.94 -3.00
C TYR A 67 8.62 -7.36 -2.98
N GLN A 68 7.80 -8.36 -2.64
CA GLN A 68 8.19 -9.77 -2.69
C GLN A 68 8.68 -10.19 -4.09
N LEU A 69 7.99 -9.75 -5.14
CA LEU A 69 8.38 -10.06 -6.51
C LEU A 69 9.71 -9.39 -6.89
N ILE A 70 9.94 -8.15 -6.46
CA ILE A 70 11.20 -7.44 -6.70
C ILE A 70 12.35 -8.17 -6.01
N LEU A 71 12.20 -8.49 -4.72
CA LEU A 71 13.22 -9.19 -3.95
C LEU A 71 13.54 -10.55 -4.57
N TRP A 72 12.51 -11.31 -4.95
CA TRP A 72 12.70 -12.60 -5.65
C TRP A 72 13.48 -12.43 -6.95
N LYS A 73 13.12 -11.48 -7.81
CA LYS A 73 13.84 -11.23 -9.07
C LYS A 73 15.31 -10.84 -8.84
N GLN A 74 15.58 -10.02 -7.82
CA GLN A 74 16.95 -9.63 -7.47
C GLN A 74 17.77 -10.85 -7.04
N CYS A 75 17.25 -11.69 -6.13
CA CYS A 75 17.94 -12.92 -5.72
C CYS A 75 18.14 -13.89 -6.89
N HIS A 76 17.11 -14.09 -7.71
CA HIS A 76 17.20 -14.95 -8.88
C HIS A 76 18.30 -14.47 -9.84
N ALA A 77 18.39 -13.17 -10.10
CA ALA A 77 19.43 -12.61 -10.96
C ALA A 77 20.84 -12.78 -10.36
N LEU A 78 20.99 -12.63 -9.05
CA LEU A 78 22.26 -12.86 -8.36
C LEU A 78 22.72 -14.32 -8.50
N VAL A 79 21.81 -15.28 -8.32
CA VAL A 79 22.10 -16.70 -8.44
C VAL A 79 22.40 -17.09 -9.89
N HIS A 80 21.52 -16.76 -10.83
CA HIS A 80 21.58 -17.28 -12.19
C HIS A 80 22.50 -16.48 -13.13
N HIS A 81 22.70 -15.18 -12.88
CA HIS A 81 23.51 -14.33 -13.76
C HIS A 81 24.82 -13.87 -13.12
N ARG A 82 24.88 -13.71 -11.79
CA ARG A 82 26.08 -13.24 -11.06
C ARG A 82 26.81 -14.37 -10.32
N GLY A 83 26.36 -15.61 -10.42
CA GLY A 83 27.06 -16.80 -9.90
C GLY A 83 26.99 -16.96 -8.39
N PHE A 84 26.00 -16.36 -7.72
CA PHE A 84 25.78 -16.59 -6.30
C PHE A 84 25.38 -18.06 -6.06
N PRO A 85 25.72 -18.64 -4.90
CA PRO A 85 25.30 -19.98 -4.52
C PRO A 85 23.78 -20.10 -4.49
N SER A 86 23.24 -21.26 -4.87
CA SER A 86 21.78 -21.50 -4.88
C SER A 86 21.14 -21.41 -3.48
N GLN A 87 21.93 -21.58 -2.42
CA GLN A 87 21.46 -21.40 -1.03
C GLN A 87 21.16 -19.93 -0.68
N PHE A 88 21.57 -18.97 -1.53
CA PHE A 88 21.33 -17.55 -1.30
C PHE A 88 19.84 -17.18 -1.29
N GLU A 89 19.04 -17.76 -2.20
CA GLU A 89 17.60 -17.50 -2.25
C GLU A 89 16.87 -17.92 -0.95
N PRO A 90 17.08 -19.14 -0.41
CA PRO A 90 16.57 -19.52 0.90
C PRO A 90 16.99 -18.56 2.02
N VAL A 91 18.28 -18.19 2.10
CA VAL A 91 18.78 -17.30 3.16
C VAL A 91 18.06 -15.95 3.15
N VAL A 92 17.90 -15.34 1.97
CA VAL A 92 17.19 -14.05 1.86
C VAL A 92 15.69 -14.21 2.13
N ARG A 93 15.09 -15.36 1.79
CA ARG A 93 13.71 -15.67 2.12
C ARG A 93 13.48 -15.75 3.63
N ASP A 94 14.39 -16.38 4.36
CA ASP A 94 14.31 -16.50 5.82
C ASP A 94 14.49 -15.13 6.48
N LEU A 95 15.44 -14.31 6.01
CA LEU A 95 15.60 -12.92 6.44
C LEU A 95 14.33 -12.08 6.21
N TRP A 96 13.67 -12.29 5.07
CA TRP A 96 12.43 -11.60 4.76
C TRP A 96 11.28 -12.04 5.67
N ALA A 97 11.19 -13.33 6.00
CA ALA A 97 10.19 -13.85 6.95
C ALA A 97 10.35 -13.21 8.34
N LEU A 98 11.57 -13.19 8.88
CA LEU A 98 11.88 -12.53 10.16
C LEU A 98 11.50 -11.04 10.14
N ARG A 99 11.76 -10.35 9.03
CA ARG A 99 11.41 -8.93 8.90
C ARG A 99 9.90 -8.71 8.82
N LEU A 100 9.15 -9.62 8.20
CA LEU A 100 7.68 -9.58 8.17
C LEU A 100 7.07 -9.76 9.57
N GLU A 101 7.65 -10.61 10.41
CA GLU A 101 7.21 -10.79 11.80
C GLU A 101 7.34 -9.48 12.58
N THR A 102 8.46 -8.77 12.44
CA THR A 102 8.64 -7.44 13.05
C THR A 102 7.61 -6.42 12.57
N TYR A 103 7.21 -6.48 11.30
CA TYR A 103 6.15 -5.59 10.79
C TYR A 103 4.77 -5.98 11.33
N ALA A 104 4.47 -7.28 11.45
CA ALA A 104 3.21 -7.75 11.99
C ALA A 104 3.05 -7.38 13.47
N GLU A 105 4.11 -7.48 14.27
CA GLU A 105 4.13 -7.05 15.66
C GLU A 105 3.83 -5.55 15.80
N LYS A 106 4.51 -4.72 15.00
CA LYS A 106 4.33 -3.26 15.03
C LYS A 106 2.96 -2.79 14.53
N ILE A 107 2.35 -3.48 13.57
CA ILE A 107 0.98 -3.17 13.10
C ILE A 107 -0.06 -3.53 14.18
N ASN A 108 0.21 -4.58 14.96
CA ASN A 108 -0.69 -5.02 16.04
C ASN A 108 -0.45 -4.28 17.36
N ASP A 109 0.59 -3.45 17.47
CA ASP A 109 0.84 -2.63 18.65
C ASP A 109 -0.02 -1.35 18.61
N PRO A 110 -1.08 -1.26 19.43
CA PRO A 110 -1.95 -0.07 19.46
C PRO A 110 -1.25 1.17 20.03
N SER A 111 -0.05 1.02 20.61
CA SER A 111 0.67 2.10 21.30
C SER A 111 1.24 3.17 20.35
N GLU A 112 1.43 2.88 19.06
CA GLU A 112 1.97 3.83 18.07
C GLU A 112 0.89 4.60 17.28
N GLN A 113 -0.40 4.42 17.58
CA GLN A 113 -1.48 5.18 16.92
C GLN A 113 -1.68 6.60 17.48
N ASP A 114 -1.07 6.92 18.62
CA ASP A 114 -1.16 8.23 19.29
C ASP A 114 0.01 9.19 18.98
N GLU A 115 0.94 8.81 18.10
CA GLU A 115 1.94 9.77 17.60
C GLU A 115 1.34 10.61 16.45
N GLU A 116 0.69 11.71 16.85
CA GLU A 116 0.36 12.83 15.95
C GLU A 116 1.55 13.14 15.02
N PRO A 117 1.34 13.31 13.70
CA PRO A 117 2.42 13.63 12.79
C PRO A 117 2.94 15.04 13.12
N GLU A 118 4.07 15.12 13.83
CA GLU A 118 4.75 16.39 14.10
C GLU A 118 5.14 17.05 12.77
N PHE A 119 4.32 18.01 12.39
CA PHE A 119 4.61 18.92 11.29
C PHE A 119 5.82 19.77 11.67
N PHE A 120 6.87 19.60 10.88
CA PHE A 120 8.14 20.31 10.99
C PHE A 120 7.91 21.84 10.98
N SER A 121 8.32 22.53 12.04
CA SER A 121 8.52 23.98 12.03
C SER A 121 9.73 24.36 12.89
N SER A 122 10.91 24.27 12.24
CA SER A 122 12.11 25.09 12.49
C SER A 122 12.39 25.56 13.93
N GLN A 123 13.19 24.81 14.69
CA GLN A 123 14.17 25.38 15.63
C GLN A 123 15.25 24.36 16.04
N VAL A 124 16.51 24.81 16.03
CA VAL A 124 17.66 24.11 16.60
C VAL A 124 17.65 24.35 18.10
N THR A 125 17.67 23.30 18.91
CA THR A 125 18.03 23.41 20.33
C THR A 125 19.24 22.53 20.60
N SER A 126 20.35 23.18 20.97
CA SER A 126 21.50 22.52 21.55
C SER A 126 21.27 22.42 23.06
N GLY A 127 21.38 21.21 23.60
CA GLY A 127 21.37 20.94 25.04
C GLY A 127 21.91 19.53 25.28
N LEU A 128 23.12 19.47 25.83
CA LEU A 128 23.88 18.28 26.18
C LEU A 128 23.25 17.57 27.39
N ASP A 129 23.19 16.23 27.38
CA ASP A 129 23.84 15.36 28.38
C ASP A 129 23.25 13.92 28.38
N GLY A 130 24.16 12.94 28.42
CA GLY A 130 23.96 11.72 29.21
C GLY A 130 23.47 10.45 28.51
N ALA A 131 24.37 9.45 28.49
CA ALA A 131 24.15 8.01 28.28
C ALA A 131 24.02 7.51 26.84
N GLU A 132 25.03 6.73 26.45
CA GLU A 132 25.10 5.88 25.26
C GLU A 132 24.02 4.79 25.30
N ASP A 133 22.79 5.18 24.98
CA ASP A 133 21.80 4.25 24.48
C ASP A 133 21.79 4.38 22.96
N ILE A 134 22.43 3.44 22.26
CA ILE A 134 22.20 3.20 20.82
C ILE A 134 20.80 2.58 20.68
N LYS A 135 19.78 3.32 21.13
CA LYS A 135 18.39 3.08 20.80
C LYS A 135 18.29 3.47 19.34
N PHE A 136 18.11 2.49 18.46
CA PHE A 136 17.61 2.70 17.11
C PHE A 136 16.33 3.54 17.24
N ARG A 137 16.47 4.87 17.14
CA ARG A 137 15.35 5.80 17.23
C ARG A 137 14.27 5.29 16.30
N GLY A 138 13.07 5.11 16.87
CA GLY A 138 11.89 4.58 16.23
C GLY A 138 11.76 5.15 14.83
N ARG A 139 12.13 4.33 13.84
CA ARG A 139 11.58 4.51 12.50
C ARG A 139 10.21 3.88 12.61
N GLN A 140 9.19 4.74 12.62
CA GLN A 140 7.82 4.36 12.30
C GLN A 140 7.85 3.23 11.27
N ALA A 141 7.09 2.17 11.51
CA ALA A 141 7.04 0.98 10.67
C ALA A 141 6.48 1.30 9.29
N THR A 142 7.27 2.02 8.51
CA THR A 142 7.02 2.36 7.13
C THR A 142 7.25 1.09 6.33
N TRP A 143 6.31 0.81 5.43
CA TRP A 143 6.44 -0.30 4.49
C TRP A 143 7.83 -0.26 3.82
N PRO A 144 8.50 -1.41 3.66
CA PRO A 144 9.85 -1.47 3.14
C PRO A 144 9.96 -0.74 1.82
N ARG A 145 10.96 0.13 1.74
CA ARG A 145 11.29 0.91 0.55
C ARG A 145 12.12 0.02 -0.38
N LEU A 146 12.22 0.39 -1.65
CA LEU A 146 13.03 -0.37 -2.60
C LEU A 146 14.49 -0.59 -2.15
N ILE A 147 15.08 0.39 -1.44
CA ILE A 147 16.44 0.26 -0.90
C ILE A 147 16.57 -0.88 0.12
N ASP A 148 15.50 -1.21 0.85
CA ASP A 148 15.49 -2.30 1.81
C ASP A 148 15.69 -3.66 1.13
N SER A 149 15.34 -3.79 -0.16
CA SER A 149 15.47 -5.06 -0.87
C SER A 149 16.94 -5.34 -1.19
N ILE A 150 17.67 -4.30 -1.61
CA ILE A 150 19.13 -4.36 -1.82
C ILE A 150 19.84 -4.60 -0.48
N ALA A 151 19.40 -3.94 0.59
CA ALA A 151 19.96 -4.16 1.92
C ALA A 151 19.78 -5.61 2.39
N LEU A 152 18.61 -6.23 2.15
CA LEU A 152 18.38 -7.65 2.44
C LEU A 152 19.29 -8.57 1.62
N CYS A 153 19.48 -8.30 0.33
CA CYS A 153 20.43 -9.05 -0.49
C CYS A 153 21.87 -8.92 0.03
N TYR A 154 22.28 -7.71 0.42
CA TYR A 154 23.61 -7.48 1.00
C TYR A 154 23.79 -8.20 2.34
N LEU A 155 22.79 -8.16 3.22
CA LEU A 155 22.80 -8.91 4.49
C LEU A 155 22.90 -10.41 4.25
N GLY A 156 22.13 -10.96 3.30
CA GLY A 156 22.24 -12.37 2.91
C GLY A 156 23.64 -12.73 2.43
N ALA A 157 24.27 -11.85 1.66
CA ALA A 157 25.61 -12.07 1.14
C ALA A 157 26.66 -12.04 2.25
N LEU A 158 26.50 -11.12 3.21
CA LEU A 158 27.34 -11.00 4.38
C LEU A 158 27.21 -12.21 5.31
N LEU A 159 26.00 -12.71 5.53
CA LEU A 159 25.75 -13.94 6.31
C LEU A 159 26.40 -15.17 5.66
N MET A 160 26.38 -15.24 4.33
CA MET A 160 27.06 -16.29 3.57
C MET A 160 28.57 -16.06 3.41
N ARG A 161 29.12 -14.96 3.95
CA ARG A 161 30.53 -14.56 3.84
C ARG A 161 31.02 -14.46 2.39
N LEU A 162 30.15 -14.00 1.49
CA LEU A 162 30.51 -13.78 0.10
C LEU A 162 31.40 -12.52 -0.03
N PRO A 163 32.41 -12.52 -0.91
CA PRO A 163 33.32 -11.40 -1.11
C PRO A 163 32.67 -10.31 -1.98
N VAL A 164 31.52 -9.78 -1.56
CA VAL A 164 30.78 -8.73 -2.26
C VAL A 164 30.64 -7.49 -1.38
N GLY A 165 30.95 -6.34 -1.96
CA GLY A 165 30.80 -5.04 -1.34
C GLY A 165 29.50 -4.35 -1.73
N VAL A 166 29.16 -3.28 -1.02
CA VAL A 166 27.99 -2.44 -1.36
C VAL A 166 28.10 -1.85 -2.77
N GLY A 167 29.33 -1.59 -3.23
CA GLY A 167 29.60 -1.10 -4.59
C GLY A 167 29.21 -2.08 -5.70
N ASP A 168 29.16 -3.39 -5.42
CA ASP A 168 28.79 -4.41 -6.39
C ASP A 168 27.29 -4.43 -6.66
N PHE A 169 26.47 -3.92 -5.73
CA PHE A 169 25.03 -3.77 -5.90
C PHE A 169 24.64 -2.48 -6.63
N TYR A 170 25.57 -1.52 -6.76
CA TYR A 170 25.34 -0.26 -7.49
C TYR A 170 25.71 -0.38 -8.99
N ARG A 171 26.49 -1.39 -9.38
CA ARG A 171 27.00 -1.61 -10.75
C ARG A 171 26.24 -2.68 -11.55
#